data_AF-A0A5J6Z3V1-F1
#
_entry.id   AF-A0A5J6Z3V1-F1
#
_cell.length_a   1.000
_cell.length_b   1.000
_cell.length_c   1.000
_cell.angle_alpha   90.00
_cell.angle_beta   90.00
_cell.angle_gamma   90.00
#
_symmetry.space_group_name_H-M   'P 1'
#
loop_
_entity.id
_entity.type
_entity.pdbx_description
1 polymer ?
#
loop_
_entity_poly.entity_id
_entity_poly.type
_entity_poly.pdbx_seq_one_letter_code
_entity_poly.pdbx_strand_id
1 'polypeptide(L)'
;MGGPGSLLDLTPLTEVSGLYAVVIGLIALQWLLRTGREARLGYLPRVAWWAVPGLALLLLTPTLDVPALFGLGVAALLLAEYWPLPYRRAPARPSPAWPLVSVLIGAAPAFGILQNQRPEPVAFVAALCALLAGMAGLLGVVLYPAKGAAARTRPSLNFQTRWHRTVTPEWPDLSVTLSEQGAHLKNISKRPVRLAGWSPAGINAWYRVRGPDGQVLSELRAGQEALLPVGERDSGVRVWYGPDKAQEAHLFRADWTPLGRADGRVLN
;
A
#
# COMPACT_ATOMS: atom_id res chain seq x y z
N MET A 1 43.58 -21.03 32.95
CA MET A 1 42.51 -20.18 33.51
C MET A 1 41.61 -19.75 32.36
N GLY A 2 40.56 -20.53 32.08
CA GLY A 2 39.55 -20.18 31.09
C GLY A 2 38.37 -19.53 31.81
N GLY A 3 38.16 -18.24 31.61
CA GLY A 3 36.92 -17.59 32.05
C GLY A 3 35.73 -18.13 31.25
N PRO A 4 34.52 -18.14 31.82
CA PRO A 4 33.33 -18.52 31.07
C PRO A 4 33.18 -17.53 29.90
N GLY A 5 33.47 -18.01 28.68
CA GLY A 5 33.28 -17.25 27.46
C GLY A 5 31.84 -16.76 27.44
N SER A 6 31.68 -15.44 27.43
CA SER A 6 30.38 -14.80 27.36
C SER A 6 29.69 -15.31 26.10
N LEU A 7 28.54 -15.97 26.24
CA LEU A 7 27.67 -16.42 25.13
C LEU A 7 27.16 -15.25 24.24
N LEU A 8 27.72 -14.05 24.42
CA LEU A 8 27.36 -12.78 23.83
C LEU A 8 28.53 -12.12 23.08
N ASP A 9 29.73 -12.71 23.08
CA ASP A 9 30.85 -12.22 22.27
C ASP A 9 30.63 -12.64 20.82
N LEU A 10 30.34 -11.66 19.97
CA LEU A 10 30.21 -11.87 18.54
C LEU A 10 31.59 -11.81 17.90
N THR A 11 32.37 -12.88 17.97
CA THR A 11 33.48 -13.05 17.02
C THR A 11 32.88 -13.01 15.61
N PRO A 12 33.20 -12.02 14.76
CA PRO A 12 34.45 -11.24 14.71
C PRO A 12 34.46 -9.78 15.22
N LEU A 13 33.33 -9.23 15.67
CA LEU A 13 33.19 -7.85 16.17
C LEU A 13 33.35 -7.84 17.70
N THR A 14 34.58 -8.00 18.19
CA THR A 14 34.88 -8.10 19.63
C THR A 14 34.56 -6.82 20.42
N GLU A 15 34.51 -5.67 19.75
CA GLU A 15 34.18 -4.36 20.33
C GLU A 15 32.66 -4.15 20.43
N VAL A 16 31.86 -4.99 19.76
CA VAL A 16 30.40 -4.93 19.77
C VAL A 16 29.86 -5.76 20.94
N SER A 17 29.29 -5.08 21.94
CA SER A 17 28.60 -5.78 23.03
C SER A 17 27.42 -6.61 22.48
N GLY A 18 27.17 -7.79 23.06
CA GLY A 18 26.08 -8.66 22.60
C GLY A 18 24.70 -8.02 22.69
N LEU A 19 24.44 -7.17 23.70
CA LEU A 19 23.16 -6.44 23.80
C LEU A 19 23.01 -5.44 22.64
N TYR A 20 24.07 -4.73 22.28
CA TYR A 20 24.05 -3.81 21.14
C TYR A 20 23.77 -4.55 19.83
N ALA A 21 24.39 -5.71 19.63
CA ALA A 21 24.12 -6.52 18.45
C ALA A 21 22.71 -7.10 18.42
N VAL A 22 22.14 -7.50 19.56
CA VAL A 22 20.74 -7.92 19.64
C VAL A 22 19.82 -6.77 19.20
N VAL A 23 20.06 -5.55 19.66
CA VAL A 23 19.28 -4.37 19.25
C VAL A 23 19.40 -4.13 17.74
N ILE A 24 20.62 -4.16 17.18
CA ILE A 24 20.84 -4.03 15.72
C ILE A 24 20.13 -5.14 14.95
N GLY A 25 20.20 -6.38 15.45
CA GLY A 25 19.52 -7.54 14.87
C GLY A 25 17.99 -7.39 14.87
N LEU A 26 17.41 -6.86 15.95
CA LEU A 26 15.98 -6.57 16.03
C LEU A 26 15.55 -5.48 15.05
N ILE A 27 16.36 -4.43 14.90
CA ILE A 27 16.10 -3.37 13.91
C ILE A 27 16.15 -3.94 12.48
N ALA A 28 17.18 -4.74 12.17
CA ALA A 28 17.31 -5.40 10.87
C ALA A 28 16.13 -6.34 10.59
N LEU A 29 15.69 -7.12 11.59
CA LEU A 29 14.55 -8.01 11.49
C LEU A 29 13.24 -7.24 11.27
N GLN A 30 13.00 -6.19 12.04
CA GLN A 30 11.83 -5.33 11.87
C GLN A 30 11.79 -4.74 10.45
N TRP A 31 12.93 -4.28 9.94
CA TRP A 31 13.03 -3.73 8.59
C TRP A 31 12.78 -4.78 7.50
N LEU A 32 13.28 -6.01 7.67
CA LEU A 32 12.99 -7.13 6.75
C LEU A 32 11.51 -7.51 6.77
N LEU A 33 10.89 -7.58 7.95
CA LEU A 33 9.46 -7.86 8.10
C LEU A 33 8.61 -6.78 7.41
N ARG A 34 8.97 -5.50 7.60
CA ARG A 34 8.32 -4.38 6.91
C ARG A 34 8.48 -4.49 5.39
N THR A 35 9.69 -4.74 4.91
CA THR A 35 9.97 -4.93 3.49
C THR A 35 9.17 -6.08 2.89
N GLY A 36 9.03 -7.20 3.61
CA GLY A 36 8.19 -8.31 3.18
C GLY A 36 6.71 -7.96 3.12
N ARG A 37 6.18 -7.21 4.11
CA ARG A 37 4.79 -6.72 4.10
C ARG A 37 4.52 -5.79 2.92
N GLU A 38 5.42 -4.86 2.65
CA GLU A 38 5.29 -3.91 1.53
C GLU A 38 5.45 -4.61 0.17
N ALA A 39 6.35 -5.59 0.06
CA ALA A 39 6.53 -6.40 -1.14
C ALA A 39 5.25 -7.13 -1.55
N ARG A 40 4.46 -7.63 -0.58
CA ARG A 40 3.14 -8.24 -0.84
C ARG A 40 2.15 -7.28 -1.49
N LEU A 41 2.32 -5.98 -1.26
CA LEU A 41 1.50 -4.92 -1.85
C LEU A 41 2.08 -4.41 -3.19
N GLY A 42 3.22 -4.96 -3.65
CA GLY A 42 3.90 -4.53 -4.87
C GLY A 42 4.78 -3.29 -4.69
N TYR A 43 5.10 -2.93 -3.44
CA TYR A 43 6.01 -1.85 -3.12
C TYR A 43 7.42 -2.39 -2.87
N LEU A 44 8.43 -1.71 -3.40
CA LEU A 44 9.83 -2.05 -3.20
C LEU A 44 10.55 -0.94 -2.42
N PRO A 45 11.58 -1.30 -1.61
CA PRO A 45 12.37 -0.32 -0.89
C PRO A 45 13.04 0.65 -1.86
N ARG A 46 12.91 1.95 -1.57
CA ARG A 46 13.61 3.03 -2.29
C ARG A 46 14.53 3.76 -1.32
N VAL A 47 13.98 4.72 -0.56
CA VAL A 47 14.73 5.39 0.51
C VAL A 47 14.90 4.45 1.70
N ALA A 48 14.01 3.47 1.86
CA ALA A 48 14.17 2.40 2.84
C ALA A 48 15.49 1.60 2.70
N TRP A 49 16.19 1.68 1.55
CA TRP A 49 17.52 1.07 1.39
C TRP A 49 18.58 1.69 2.29
N TRP A 50 18.39 2.92 2.77
CA TRP A 50 19.30 3.55 3.73
C TRP A 50 19.40 2.82 5.07
N ALA A 51 18.49 1.89 5.36
CA ALA A 51 18.60 1.02 6.53
C ALA A 51 19.87 0.17 6.49
N VAL A 52 20.32 -0.29 5.32
CA VAL A 52 21.53 -1.11 5.17
C VAL A 52 22.80 -0.34 5.56
N PRO A 53 23.13 0.81 4.94
CA PRO A 53 24.28 1.60 5.39
C PRO A 53 24.09 2.15 6.81
N GLY A 54 22.86 2.42 7.25
CA GLY A 54 22.59 2.81 8.64
C GLY A 54 23.04 1.76 9.66
N LEU A 55 22.64 0.50 9.45
CA LEU A 55 23.05 -0.63 10.29
C LEU A 55 24.55 -0.90 10.19
N ALA A 56 25.14 -0.73 9.00
CA ALA A 56 26.59 -0.87 8.80
C ALA A 56 27.37 0.13 9.67
N LEU A 57 26.98 1.41 9.64
CA LEU A 57 27.61 2.48 10.40
C LEU A 57 27.48 2.26 11.91
N LEU A 58 26.33 1.75 12.36
CA LEU A 58 26.14 1.39 13.77
C LEU A 58 27.06 0.25 14.21
N LEU A 59 27.27 -0.78 13.40
CA LEU A 59 28.22 -1.87 13.69
C LEU A 59 29.68 -1.40 13.65
N LEU A 60 30.02 -0.51 12.71
CA LEU A 60 31.37 0.02 12.58
C LEU A 60 31.73 1.05 13.65
N THR A 61 30.75 1.68 14.31
CA THR A 61 30.98 2.69 15.35
C THR A 61 31.94 2.19 16.44
N PRO A 62 31.64 1.11 17.17
CA PRO A 62 32.55 0.61 18.21
C PRO A 62 33.82 -0.03 17.62
N THR A 63 33.73 -0.58 16.41
CA THR A 63 34.85 -1.29 15.77
C THR A 63 35.96 -0.34 15.30
N LEU A 64 35.58 0.84 14.80
CA LEU A 64 36.51 1.86 14.31
C LEU A 64 36.81 2.94 15.36
N ASP A 65 36.13 2.89 16.51
CA ASP A 65 36.17 3.92 17.56
C ASP A 65 35.91 5.35 17.02
N VAL A 66 34.89 5.47 16.16
CA VAL A 66 34.47 6.75 15.57
C VAL A 66 33.02 7.07 15.96
N PRO A 67 32.80 7.86 17.03
CA PRO A 67 31.45 8.18 17.52
C PRO A 67 30.54 8.87 16.50
N ALA A 68 31.11 9.61 15.55
CA ALA A 68 30.33 10.27 14.50
C ALA A 68 29.57 9.28 13.59
N LEU A 69 30.08 8.04 13.44
CA LEU A 69 29.40 6.99 12.67
C LEU A 69 28.06 6.61 13.30
N PHE A 70 27.94 6.71 14.63
CA PHE A 70 26.69 6.44 15.33
C PHE A 70 25.59 7.40 14.88
N GLY A 71 25.89 8.71 14.93
CA GLY A 71 24.95 9.75 14.53
C GLY A 71 24.51 9.62 13.07
N LEU A 72 25.45 9.33 12.18
CA LEU A 72 25.17 9.07 10.76
C LEU A 72 24.34 7.79 10.56
N GLY A 73 24.65 6.73 11.30
CA GLY A 73 23.92 5.46 11.26
C GLY A 73 22.47 5.64 11.71
N VAL A 74 22.24 6.31 12.84
CA VAL A 74 20.90 6.64 13.32
C VAL A 74 20.18 7.55 12.33
N ALA A 75 20.82 8.58 11.79
CA ALA A 75 20.20 9.47 10.81
C ALA A 75 19.78 8.72 9.53
N ALA A 76 20.60 7.78 9.04
CA ALA A 76 20.27 6.94 7.89
C ALA A 76 19.09 6.00 8.19
N LEU A 77 19.00 5.45 9.40
CA LEU A 77 17.85 4.65 9.82
C LEU A 77 16.57 5.51 9.92
N LEU A 78 16.66 6.71 10.48
CA LEU A 78 15.52 7.64 10.54
C LEU A 78 15.07 8.05 9.14
N LEU A 79 16.02 8.27 8.23
CA LEU A 79 15.73 8.53 6.82
C LEU A 79 15.01 7.33 6.17
N ALA A 80 15.48 6.10 6.43
CA ALA A 80 14.85 4.90 5.91
C ALA A 80 13.42 4.70 6.45
N GLU A 81 13.17 5.09 7.71
CA GLU A 81 11.90 4.86 8.39
C GLU A 81 10.86 5.95 8.12
N TYR A 82 11.26 7.23 8.15
CA TYR A 82 10.37 8.39 8.21
C TYR A 82 10.38 9.28 6.96
N TRP A 83 11.20 8.99 5.95
CA TRP A 83 11.16 9.77 4.71
C TRP A 83 9.81 9.61 4.00
N PRO A 84 9.25 10.69 3.39
CA PRO A 84 8.02 10.57 2.60
C PRO A 84 8.20 9.57 1.45
N LEU A 85 7.39 8.51 1.46
CA LEU A 85 7.42 7.41 0.48
C LEU A 85 8.73 6.59 0.52
N PRO A 86 9.07 5.94 1.65
CA PRO A 86 10.30 5.17 1.77
C PRO A 86 10.27 3.91 0.88
N TYR A 87 9.07 3.44 0.56
CA TYR A 87 8.78 2.39 -0.40
C TYR A 87 8.02 2.95 -1.60
N ARG A 88 8.31 2.44 -2.80
CA ARG A 88 7.66 2.86 -4.04
C ARG A 88 7.11 1.66 -4.79
N ARG A 89 5.92 1.82 -5.37
CA ARG A 89 5.31 0.79 -6.22
C ARG A 89 6.19 0.52 -7.44
N ALA A 90 6.52 -0.74 -7.67
CA ALA A 90 7.26 -1.14 -8.86
C ALA A 90 6.27 -1.50 -10.00
N PRO A 91 6.61 -1.20 -11.26
CA PRO A 91 5.75 -1.53 -12.39
C PRO A 91 5.80 -3.03 -12.72
N ALA A 92 6.88 -3.72 -12.37
CA ALA A 92 7.11 -5.12 -12.67
C ALA A 92 7.82 -5.81 -11.50
N ARG A 93 7.72 -7.15 -11.48
CA ARG A 93 8.44 -7.99 -10.52
C ARG A 93 9.94 -7.76 -10.69
N PRO A 94 10.69 -7.53 -9.60
CA PRO A 94 12.14 -7.38 -9.68
C PRO A 94 12.82 -8.69 -10.11
N SER A 95 13.97 -8.57 -10.78
CA SER A 95 14.78 -9.73 -11.16
C SER A 95 15.41 -10.38 -9.93
N PRO A 96 15.43 -11.73 -9.83
CA PRO A 96 16.11 -12.44 -8.75
C PRO A 96 17.65 -12.47 -8.89
N ALA A 97 18.21 -12.00 -10.01
CA ALA A 97 19.64 -12.13 -10.27
C ALA A 97 20.49 -11.37 -9.23
N TRP A 98 20.22 -10.08 -9.02
CA TRP A 98 21.04 -9.27 -8.10
C TRP A 98 20.88 -9.70 -6.63
N PRO A 99 19.67 -10.01 -6.09
CA PRO A 99 19.55 -10.43 -4.70
C PRO A 99 20.24 -11.77 -4.43
N LEU A 100 20.16 -12.71 -5.39
CA LEU A 100 20.86 -13.99 -5.27
C LEU A 100 22.37 -13.78 -5.25
N VAL A 101 22.90 -12.96 -6.16
CA VAL A 101 24.34 -12.63 -6.18
C VAL A 101 24.75 -11.96 -4.87
N SER A 102 23.98 -11.01 -4.35
CA SER A 102 24.25 -10.35 -3.07
C SER A 102 24.24 -11.32 -1.89
N VAL A 103 23.29 -12.27 -1.83
CA VAL A 103 23.28 -13.31 -0.79
C VAL A 103 24.51 -14.21 -0.91
N LEU A 104 24.88 -14.65 -2.11
CA LEU A 104 26.05 -15.51 -2.30
C LEU A 104 27.36 -14.80 -1.93
N ILE A 105 27.52 -13.56 -2.37
CA ILE A 105 28.69 -12.72 -2.07
C ILE A 105 28.72 -12.33 -0.59
N GLY A 106 27.59 -12.27 0.11
CA GLY A 106 27.59 -12.03 1.56
C GLY A 106 27.82 -13.30 2.39
N ALA A 107 27.19 -14.42 2.01
CA ALA A 107 27.24 -15.67 2.77
C ALA A 107 28.63 -16.31 2.76
N ALA A 108 29.26 -16.40 1.59
CA ALA A 108 30.57 -17.05 1.44
C ALA A 108 31.68 -16.39 2.31
N PRO A 109 31.89 -15.06 2.27
CA PRO A 109 32.89 -14.42 3.13
C PRO A 109 32.44 -14.34 4.59
N ALA A 110 31.16 -14.14 4.92
CA ALA A 110 30.72 -14.18 6.31
C ALA A 110 31.08 -15.53 6.96
N PHE A 111 30.83 -16.63 6.24
CA PHE A 111 31.21 -17.97 6.68
C PHE A 111 32.72 -18.16 6.77
N GLY A 112 33.48 -17.71 5.76
CA GLY A 112 34.94 -17.80 5.77
C GLY A 112 35.59 -16.99 6.90
N ILE A 113 35.06 -15.81 7.22
CA ILE A 113 35.56 -14.95 8.30
C ILE A 113 35.27 -15.57 9.67
N LEU A 114 34.10 -16.19 9.85
CA LEU A 114 33.76 -16.91 11.08
C LEU A 114 34.70 -18.10 11.36
N GLN A 115 35.31 -18.67 10.31
CA GLN A 115 36.27 -19.78 10.44
C GLN A 115 37.71 -19.31 10.64
N ASN A 116 38.01 -18.04 10.41
CA ASN A 116 39.36 -17.50 10.48
C ASN A 116 39.71 -17.03 11.89
N GLN A 117 40.94 -17.32 12.33
CA GLN A 117 41.47 -16.86 13.63
C GLN A 117 41.85 -15.37 13.65
N ARG A 118 41.94 -14.72 12.48
CA ARG A 118 42.18 -13.29 12.32
C ARG A 118 41.05 -12.67 11.52
N PRO A 119 39.92 -12.39 12.16
CA PRO A 119 38.80 -11.82 11.45
C PRO A 119 39.06 -10.36 11.08
N GLU A 120 38.58 -9.96 9.90
CA GLU A 120 38.63 -8.58 9.43
C GLU A 120 37.22 -7.97 9.59
N PRO A 121 37.02 -7.02 10.51
CA PRO A 121 35.68 -6.60 10.91
C PRO A 121 34.95 -5.80 9.82
N VAL A 122 35.66 -5.05 8.98
CA VAL A 122 35.04 -4.26 7.90
C VAL A 122 34.49 -5.19 6.82
N ALA A 123 35.24 -6.21 6.39
CA ALA A 123 34.77 -7.25 5.48
C ALA A 123 33.59 -8.02 6.07
N PHE A 124 33.59 -8.29 7.37
CA PHE A 124 32.45 -8.93 8.01
C PHE A 124 31.19 -8.07 7.95
N VAL A 125 31.29 -6.78 8.29
CA VAL A 125 30.15 -5.85 8.17
C VAL A 125 29.69 -5.72 6.73
N ALA A 126 30.62 -5.64 5.77
CA ALA A 126 30.28 -5.60 4.34
C ALA A 126 29.54 -6.88 3.89
N ALA A 127 29.98 -8.04 4.35
CA ALA A 127 29.33 -9.32 4.10
C ALA A 127 27.91 -9.37 4.70
N LEU A 128 27.73 -8.88 5.93
CA LEU A 128 26.40 -8.75 6.55
C LEU A 128 25.49 -7.79 5.79
N CYS A 129 26.03 -6.67 5.27
CA CYS A 129 25.27 -5.74 4.45
C CYS A 129 24.81 -6.38 3.14
N ALA A 130 25.69 -7.12 2.46
CA ALA A 130 25.36 -7.86 1.25
C ALA A 130 24.29 -8.92 1.50
N LEU A 131 24.39 -9.66 2.62
CA LEU A 131 23.37 -10.61 3.07
C LEU A 131 22.03 -9.92 3.33
N LEU A 132 22.03 -8.85 4.12
CA LEU A 132 20.81 -8.12 4.48
C LEU A 132 20.12 -7.54 3.24
N ALA A 133 20.90 -6.94 2.33
CA ALA A 133 20.38 -6.40 1.09
C ALA A 133 19.86 -7.49 0.14
N GLY A 134 20.59 -8.59 0.03
CA GLY A 134 20.17 -9.77 -0.72
C GLY A 134 18.87 -10.36 -0.18
N MET A 135 18.75 -10.54 1.14
CA MET A 135 17.53 -11.04 1.78
C MET A 135 16.33 -10.11 1.54
N ALA A 136 16.49 -8.80 1.70
CA ALA A 136 15.43 -7.84 1.41
C ALA A 136 15.02 -7.86 -0.06
N GLY A 137 15.99 -7.97 -0.98
CA GLY A 137 15.74 -8.13 -2.41
C GLY A 137 14.97 -9.42 -2.72
N LEU A 138 15.36 -10.55 -2.11
CA LEU A 138 14.68 -11.84 -2.27
C LEU A 138 13.26 -11.82 -1.70
N LEU A 139 13.05 -11.22 -0.53
CA LEU A 139 11.69 -10.98 0.00
C LEU A 139 10.87 -10.15 -0.99
N GLY A 140 11.48 -9.10 -1.56
CA GLY A 140 10.90 -8.27 -2.61
C GLY A 140 10.50 -9.06 -3.86
N VAL A 141 11.26 -10.10 -4.24
CA VAL A 141 10.97 -10.96 -5.39
C VAL A 141 9.93 -12.04 -5.07
N VAL A 142 10.11 -12.75 -3.96
CA VAL A 142 9.30 -13.92 -3.56
C VAL A 142 7.89 -13.49 -3.18
N LEU A 143 7.77 -12.39 -2.43
CA LEU A 143 6.49 -11.90 -1.94
C LEU A 143 5.82 -10.93 -2.93
N TYR A 144 6.48 -10.59 -4.04
CA TYR A 144 5.89 -9.75 -5.06
C TYR A 144 4.60 -10.38 -5.60
N PRO A 145 3.50 -9.61 -5.73
CA PRO A 145 2.25 -10.14 -6.26
C PRO A 145 2.46 -10.72 -7.66
N ALA A 146 1.99 -11.94 -7.89
CA ALA A 146 2.03 -12.57 -9.21
C ALA A 146 1.38 -11.68 -10.26
N LYS A 147 1.85 -11.73 -11.52
CA LYS A 147 1.21 -11.00 -12.64
C LYS A 147 -0.29 -11.36 -12.66
N GLY A 148 -1.15 -10.36 -12.43
CA GLY A 148 -2.61 -10.54 -12.29
C GLY A 148 -3.17 -10.55 -10.86
N ALA A 149 -2.35 -10.71 -9.82
CA ALA A 149 -2.78 -10.57 -8.42
C ALA A 149 -3.03 -9.10 -8.03
N ALA A 150 -2.25 -8.16 -8.59
CA ALA A 150 -2.56 -6.72 -8.49
C ALA A 150 -3.87 -6.34 -9.24
N ALA A 151 -4.31 -7.18 -10.20
CA ALA A 151 -5.62 -7.04 -10.84
C ALA A 151 -6.76 -7.62 -9.97
N ARG A 152 -6.45 -8.42 -8.94
CA ARG A 152 -7.43 -8.89 -7.94
C ARG A 152 -7.68 -7.89 -6.83
N THR A 153 -6.76 -6.97 -6.56
CA THR A 153 -7.12 -5.68 -5.93
C THR A 153 -7.76 -4.79 -6.98
N ARG A 154 -8.96 -5.17 -7.45
CA ARG A 154 -9.87 -4.21 -8.10
C ARG A 154 -9.95 -3.04 -7.11
N PRO A 155 -9.62 -1.78 -7.50
CA PRO A 155 -9.90 -0.66 -6.62
C PRO A 155 -11.39 -0.73 -6.31
N SER A 156 -11.72 -1.03 -5.06
CA SER A 156 -13.11 -1.00 -4.61
C SER A 156 -13.56 0.44 -4.82
N LEU A 157 -14.55 0.65 -5.68
CA LEU A 157 -15.24 1.93 -5.73
C LEU A 157 -15.79 2.19 -4.33
N ASN A 158 -15.24 3.19 -3.67
CA ASN A 158 -15.47 3.48 -2.27
C ASN A 158 -15.71 4.98 -2.10
N PHE A 159 -15.81 5.44 -0.86
CA PHE A 159 -16.06 6.84 -0.57
C PHE A 159 -15.06 7.80 -1.25
N GLN A 160 -13.79 7.40 -1.40
CA GLN A 160 -12.76 8.23 -2.01
C GLN A 160 -13.03 8.52 -3.50
N THR A 161 -13.82 7.65 -4.17
CA THR A 161 -14.26 7.84 -5.56
C THR A 161 -14.94 9.19 -5.80
N ARG A 162 -15.57 9.79 -4.77
CA ARG A 162 -16.18 11.12 -4.86
C ARG A 162 -15.20 12.22 -5.27
N TRP A 163 -13.94 12.11 -4.84
CA TRP A 163 -12.92 13.15 -4.99
C TRP A 163 -11.98 12.90 -6.17
N HIS A 164 -12.16 11.81 -6.90
CA HIS A 164 -11.39 11.48 -8.08
C HIS A 164 -11.99 12.07 -9.36
N ARG A 165 -11.18 12.18 -10.42
CA ARG A 165 -11.66 12.60 -11.74
C ARG A 165 -12.71 11.61 -12.23
N THR A 166 -13.94 12.09 -12.42
CA THR A 166 -15.05 11.29 -12.96
C THR A 166 -15.25 11.57 -14.44
N VAL A 167 -15.59 10.54 -15.20
CA VAL A 167 -15.96 10.64 -16.62
C VAL A 167 -17.47 10.48 -16.74
N THR A 168 -18.10 11.28 -17.61
CA THR A 168 -19.48 11.02 -18.04
C THR A 168 -19.40 10.25 -19.36
N PRO A 169 -19.85 8.99 -19.42
CA PRO A 169 -19.80 8.24 -20.67
C PRO A 169 -20.71 8.88 -21.73
N GLU A 170 -20.36 8.71 -22.99
CA GLU A 170 -21.13 9.21 -24.15
C GLU A 170 -22.53 8.61 -24.20
N TRP A 171 -22.64 7.32 -23.87
CA TRP A 171 -23.90 6.60 -23.77
C TRP A 171 -24.25 6.31 -22.31
N PRO A 172 -25.51 6.49 -21.89
CA PRO A 172 -25.90 6.28 -20.51
C PRO A 172 -25.89 4.79 -20.16
N ASP A 173 -25.19 4.43 -19.08
CA ASP A 173 -25.22 3.06 -18.52
C ASP A 173 -26.35 2.87 -17.51
N LEU A 174 -26.84 3.98 -16.95
CA LEU A 174 -27.84 4.04 -15.89
C LEU A 174 -29.01 4.91 -16.35
N SER A 175 -30.22 4.55 -15.93
CA SER A 175 -31.42 5.38 -16.06
C SER A 175 -32.07 5.57 -14.70
N VAL A 176 -32.75 6.69 -14.51
CA VAL A 176 -33.54 6.95 -13.31
C VAL A 176 -34.99 7.22 -13.67
N THR A 177 -35.91 6.60 -12.93
CA THR A 177 -37.35 6.87 -12.96
C THR A 177 -37.81 7.29 -11.57
N LEU A 178 -38.82 8.15 -11.49
CA LEU A 178 -39.34 8.66 -10.22
C LEU A 178 -40.64 7.93 -9.85
N SER A 179 -40.82 7.68 -8.56
CA SER A 179 -42.03 7.10 -7.97
C SER A 179 -42.33 7.77 -6.62
N GLU A 180 -43.47 7.46 -6.02
CA GLU A 180 -43.83 7.91 -4.66
C GLU A 180 -42.83 7.45 -3.58
N GLN A 181 -42.14 6.33 -3.81
CA GLN A 181 -41.18 5.76 -2.87
C GLN A 181 -39.76 6.36 -3.01
N GLY A 182 -39.52 7.15 -4.07
CA GLY A 182 -38.22 7.71 -4.40
C GLY A 182 -37.80 7.45 -5.85
N ALA A 183 -36.49 7.51 -6.08
CA ALA A 183 -35.88 7.42 -7.41
C ALA A 183 -35.38 5.99 -7.65
N HIS A 184 -35.90 5.35 -8.68
CA HIS A 184 -35.45 4.03 -9.08
C HIS A 184 -34.28 4.14 -10.05
N LEU A 185 -33.14 3.58 -9.65
CA LEU A 185 -31.93 3.51 -10.44
C LEU A 185 -31.85 2.17 -11.15
N LYS A 186 -31.88 2.17 -12.48
CA LYS A 186 -31.82 0.96 -13.30
C LYS A 186 -30.54 0.93 -14.12
N ASN A 187 -29.90 -0.23 -14.17
CA ASN A 187 -28.78 -0.47 -15.10
C ASN A 187 -29.34 -0.81 -16.49
N ILE A 188 -29.14 0.08 -17.46
CA ILE A 188 -29.57 -0.10 -18.85
C ILE A 188 -28.44 -0.61 -19.76
N SER A 189 -27.22 -0.73 -19.22
CA SER A 189 -26.11 -1.31 -19.96
C SER A 189 -26.24 -2.84 -20.07
N LYS A 190 -25.59 -3.44 -21.07
CA LYS A 190 -25.54 -4.91 -21.27
C LYS A 190 -24.64 -5.63 -20.25
N ARG A 191 -23.98 -4.90 -19.35
CA ARG A 191 -22.96 -5.42 -18.44
C ARG A 191 -23.27 -5.00 -17.01
N PRO A 192 -22.78 -5.72 -15.99
CA PRO A 192 -22.88 -5.24 -14.63
C PRO A 192 -22.05 -3.96 -14.43
N VAL A 193 -22.58 -3.07 -13.58
CA VAL A 193 -21.88 -1.85 -13.14
C VAL A 193 -21.61 -1.94 -11.65
N ARG A 194 -20.42 -1.50 -11.24
CA ARG A 194 -20.02 -1.48 -9.84
C ARG A 194 -20.43 -0.14 -9.23
N LEU A 195 -21.04 -0.16 -8.06
CA LEU A 195 -21.57 1.02 -7.39
C LEU A 195 -20.63 1.47 -6.27
N ALA A 196 -20.24 2.74 -6.27
CA ALA A 196 -19.46 3.34 -5.19
C ALA A 196 -20.39 3.85 -4.08
N GLY A 197 -21.39 4.63 -4.48
CA GLY A 197 -22.33 5.32 -3.62
C GLY A 197 -23.09 6.40 -4.38
N TRP A 198 -24.01 7.07 -3.69
CA TRP A 198 -24.86 8.10 -4.27
C TRP A 198 -25.13 9.25 -3.30
N SER A 199 -25.59 10.38 -3.84
CA SER A 199 -25.96 11.58 -3.10
C SER A 199 -27.14 12.27 -3.79
N PRO A 200 -28.12 12.83 -3.05
CA PRO A 200 -29.03 13.82 -3.60
C PRO A 200 -28.26 15.02 -4.16
N ALA A 201 -28.76 15.67 -5.21
CA ALA A 201 -28.07 16.74 -5.91
C ALA A 201 -27.89 18.03 -5.07
N GLY A 202 -28.80 18.28 -4.12
CA GLY A 202 -28.79 19.47 -3.26
C GLY A 202 -28.11 19.28 -1.90
N ILE A 203 -27.65 18.08 -1.57
CA ILE A 203 -27.08 17.75 -0.26
C ILE A 203 -25.73 17.10 -0.44
N ASN A 204 -24.76 17.44 0.41
CA ASN A 204 -23.47 16.78 0.45
C ASN A 204 -23.54 15.51 1.32
N ALA A 205 -24.32 14.51 0.89
CA ALA A 205 -24.44 13.23 1.58
C ALA A 205 -23.68 12.12 0.84
N TRP A 206 -23.45 10.99 1.51
CA TRP A 206 -22.91 9.80 0.85
C TRP A 206 -23.61 8.56 1.36
N TYR A 207 -24.44 7.98 0.50
CA TYR A 207 -25.21 6.79 0.79
C TYR A 207 -24.72 5.62 -0.04
N ARG A 208 -24.78 4.42 0.54
CA ARG A 208 -24.61 3.18 -0.21
C ARG A 208 -25.94 2.85 -0.91
N VAL A 209 -25.85 2.33 -2.13
CA VAL A 209 -27.03 1.82 -2.82
C VAL A 209 -27.46 0.52 -2.13
N ARG A 210 -28.76 0.36 -1.89
CA ARG A 210 -29.34 -0.81 -1.23
C ARG A 210 -30.36 -1.45 -2.16
N GLY A 211 -30.47 -2.77 -2.10
CA GLY A 211 -31.52 -3.51 -2.78
C GLY A 211 -32.86 -3.41 -2.04
N PRO A 212 -33.92 -4.00 -2.60
CA PRO A 212 -35.24 -4.08 -1.96
C PRO A 212 -35.18 -4.68 -0.55
N ASP A 213 -34.29 -5.66 -0.36
CA ASP A 213 -34.10 -6.35 0.93
C ASP A 213 -33.25 -5.55 1.94
N GLY A 214 -32.93 -4.27 1.64
CA GLY A 214 -32.10 -3.39 2.48
C GLY A 214 -30.60 -3.71 2.47
N GLN A 215 -30.19 -4.80 1.83
CA GLN A 215 -28.79 -5.21 1.67
C GLN A 215 -28.02 -4.23 0.78
N VAL A 216 -26.76 -3.96 1.13
CA VAL A 216 -25.91 -3.06 0.34
C VAL A 216 -25.53 -3.73 -0.99
N LEU A 217 -25.80 -3.04 -2.10
CA LEU A 217 -25.42 -3.48 -3.43
C LEU A 217 -24.09 -2.85 -3.83
N SER A 218 -23.04 -3.67 -3.96
CA SER A 218 -21.76 -3.27 -4.55
C SER A 218 -21.78 -3.30 -6.08
N GLU A 219 -22.76 -3.99 -6.66
CA GLU A 219 -22.91 -4.21 -8.09
C GLU A 219 -24.40 -4.18 -8.46
N LEU A 220 -24.70 -3.56 -9.59
CA LEU A 220 -26.03 -3.56 -10.21
C LEU A 220 -25.95 -4.34 -11.52
N ARG A 221 -26.61 -5.50 -11.56
CA ARG A 221 -26.62 -6.36 -12.76
C ARG A 221 -27.35 -5.67 -13.91
N ALA A 222 -27.09 -6.10 -15.14
CA ALA A 222 -27.80 -5.59 -16.32
C ALA A 222 -29.32 -5.77 -16.15
N GLY A 223 -30.09 -4.69 -16.33
CA GLY A 223 -31.54 -4.65 -16.14
C GLY A 223 -32.02 -4.57 -14.69
N GLN A 224 -31.13 -4.73 -13.70
CA GLN A 224 -31.48 -4.66 -12.29
C GLN A 224 -31.76 -3.22 -11.86
N GLU A 225 -32.70 -3.08 -10.94
CA GLU A 225 -33.16 -1.82 -10.38
C GLU A 225 -32.86 -1.74 -8.88
N ALA A 226 -32.57 -0.54 -8.38
CA ALA A 226 -32.35 -0.24 -6.98
C ALA A 226 -33.08 1.04 -6.60
N LEU A 227 -33.75 1.04 -5.45
CA LEU A 227 -34.47 2.21 -4.95
C LEU A 227 -33.51 3.14 -4.21
N LEU A 228 -33.48 4.42 -4.61
CA LEU A 228 -32.81 5.50 -3.91
C LEU A 228 -33.86 6.31 -3.14
N PRO A 229 -33.84 6.28 -1.79
CA PRO A 229 -34.79 7.02 -0.97
C PRO A 229 -34.48 8.52 -1.04
N VAL A 230 -35.09 9.20 -2.01
CA VAL A 230 -35.07 10.66 -2.18
C VAL A 230 -36.39 11.24 -1.67
N GLY A 231 -36.33 12.42 -1.06
CA GLY A 231 -37.50 13.13 -0.57
C GLY A 231 -38.16 14.01 -1.63
N GLU A 232 -39.37 14.50 -1.33
CA GLU A 232 -40.16 15.37 -2.22
C GLU A 232 -39.50 16.70 -2.59
N ARG A 233 -38.50 17.14 -1.80
CA ARG A 233 -37.75 18.37 -1.99
C ARG A 233 -36.42 18.17 -2.72
N ASP A 234 -36.00 16.92 -2.94
CA ASP A 234 -34.77 16.63 -3.66
C ASP A 234 -34.96 16.94 -5.15
N SER A 235 -33.95 17.56 -5.77
CA SER A 235 -33.98 18.01 -7.16
C SER A 235 -33.10 17.18 -8.09
N GLY A 236 -32.64 16.01 -7.64
CA GLY A 236 -31.75 15.17 -8.42
C GLY A 236 -30.95 14.17 -7.60
N VAL A 237 -30.27 13.28 -8.31
CA VAL A 237 -29.31 12.31 -7.76
C VAL A 237 -27.98 12.36 -8.51
N ARG A 238 -26.95 11.99 -7.78
CA ARG A 238 -25.57 11.79 -8.24
C ARG A 238 -25.16 10.40 -7.84
N VAL A 239 -24.79 9.56 -8.81
CA VAL A 239 -24.38 8.17 -8.56
C VAL A 239 -22.96 7.98 -9.09
N TRP A 240 -22.05 7.59 -8.20
CA TRP A 240 -20.69 7.24 -8.57
C TRP A 240 -20.62 5.74 -8.80
N TYR A 241 -20.19 5.37 -9.99
CA TYR A 241 -20.13 3.97 -10.41
C TYR A 241 -18.92 3.74 -11.31
N GLY A 242 -18.73 2.52 -11.80
CA GLY A 242 -17.76 2.23 -12.83
C GLY A 242 -18.04 0.89 -13.50
N PRO A 243 -17.56 0.68 -14.74
CA PRO A 243 -17.72 -0.59 -15.43
C PRO A 243 -16.98 -1.71 -14.67
N ASP A 244 -17.43 -2.95 -14.81
CA ASP A 244 -16.86 -4.12 -14.10
C ASP A 244 -15.35 -4.30 -14.32
N LYS A 245 -14.86 -3.98 -15.52
CA LYS A 245 -13.46 -4.25 -15.93
C LYS A 245 -12.53 -3.02 -16.03
N ALA A 246 -13.05 -1.79 -15.93
CA ALA A 246 -12.20 -0.59 -16.03
C ALA A 246 -11.96 0.07 -14.67
N GLN A 247 -10.87 0.81 -14.53
CA GLN A 247 -10.57 1.58 -13.31
C GLN A 247 -11.24 2.96 -13.27
N GLU A 248 -11.95 3.32 -14.34
CA GLU A 248 -12.58 4.62 -14.49
C GLU A 248 -13.80 4.75 -13.58
N ALA A 249 -13.86 5.87 -12.87
CA ALA A 249 -15.02 6.27 -12.09
C ALA A 249 -15.94 7.10 -12.98
N HIS A 250 -17.18 6.65 -13.13
CA HIS A 250 -18.23 7.37 -13.83
C HIS A 250 -19.12 8.11 -12.82
N LEU A 251 -19.66 9.25 -13.26
CA LEU A 251 -20.64 10.00 -12.50
C LEU A 251 -21.93 10.12 -13.30
N PHE A 252 -22.95 9.40 -12.86
CA PHE A 252 -24.30 9.57 -13.38
C PHE A 252 -24.98 10.74 -12.65
N ARG A 253 -25.61 11.63 -13.43
CA ARG A 253 -26.35 12.80 -12.94
C ARG A 253 -27.75 12.75 -13.52
N ALA A 254 -28.74 12.77 -12.64
CA ALA A 254 -30.13 13.01 -13.02
C ALA A 254 -30.65 14.16 -12.17
N ASP A 255 -31.15 15.21 -12.82
CA ASP A 255 -31.76 16.37 -12.18
C ASP A 255 -33.23 16.44 -12.59
N TRP A 256 -34.07 16.89 -11.67
CA TRP A 256 -35.50 17.11 -11.88
C TRP A 256 -35.99 18.29 -11.05
N THR A 257 -37.15 18.83 -11.42
CA THR A 257 -37.81 19.87 -10.64
C THR A 257 -38.62 19.21 -9.51
N PRO A 258 -38.36 19.52 -8.23
CA PRO A 258 -39.15 18.96 -7.13
C PRO A 258 -40.61 19.41 -7.24
N LEU A 259 -41.55 18.50 -6.99
CA LEU A 259 -42.99 18.81 -7.01
C LEU A 259 -43.32 19.90 -5.97
N GLY A 260 -42.69 19.85 -4.79
CA GLY A 260 -42.87 20.85 -3.72
C GLY A 260 -42.30 22.25 -4.02
N ARG A 261 -41.63 22.47 -5.16
CA ARG A 261 -41.14 23.79 -5.61
C ARG A 261 -42.02 24.41 -6.69
N ALA A 262 -42.93 23.64 -7.31
CA ALA A 262 -43.84 24.13 -8.35
C ALA A 262 -44.85 25.17 -7.83
N ASP A 263 -45.23 25.10 -6.55
CA ASP A 263 -46.15 26.06 -5.91
C ASP A 263 -45.46 27.35 -5.44
N GLY A 264 -44.14 27.44 -5.55
CA GLY A 264 -43.33 28.59 -5.11
C GLY A 264 -42.99 29.58 -6.22
N ARG A 265 -43.82 29.70 -7.27
CA ARG A 265 -43.61 30.68 -8.34
C ARG A 265 -43.90 32.09 -7.82
N VAL A 266 -42.92 32.68 -7.13
CA VAL A 266 -42.87 34.12 -6.88
C VAL A 266 -42.68 34.79 -8.25
N LEU A 267 -43.78 35.31 -8.79
CA LEU A 267 -43.74 36.32 -9.83
C LEU A 267 -43.02 37.54 -9.23
N ASN A 268 -41.93 37.96 -9.86
CA ASN A 268 -41.58 39.38 -9.89
C ASN A 268 -42.29 39.99 -11.10
#